data_AF-A0A258RI76-F1
#
_entry.id   AF-A0A258RI76-F1
#
_cell.length_a   1.000
_cell.length_b   1.000
_cell.length_c   1.000
_cell.angle_alpha   90.00
_cell.angle_beta   90.00
_cell.angle_gamma   90.00
#
_symmetry.space_group_name_H-M   'P 1'
#
loop_
_entity.id
_entity.type
_entity.pdbx_description
1 polymer ?
#
loop_
_entity_poly.entity_id
_entity_poly.type
_entity_poly.pdbx_seq_one_letter_code
_entity_poly.pdbx_strand_id
1 'polypeptide(L)'
;MTSPQPLLAECADPAALTVLYDGACPLCRREVGVYQGLAARQPLAWCDVSDPATALPAGATREAYLARFHVLRGGTEVLSGARAFVALWSALPGWRWLARGAALPGVTPLLELAYRGFLRVRPALQRLARAFEPPAAVPADLIAEMRSDHAGETGAVWIYHGVLAFSRDAGVRDFARRHRDTERSHLERIADVLPWPRRSRLLVPWRAAGFLTGALPALFGPRAVYATIASVETFVNHHYQQQIDRLAGRPEHVALRDMLIECQADECEHRDESTERCGAPPGRLLALWCALVGSGSATAVHIARRI
;
A
#
# COMPACT_ATOMS: atom_id res chain seq x y z
N MET A 1 -6.81 -35.03 31.61
CA MET A 1 -5.62 -34.65 30.81
C MET A 1 -5.80 -33.20 30.43
N THR A 2 -5.24 -32.30 31.23
CA THR A 2 -5.27 -30.85 31.01
C THR A 2 -4.32 -30.57 29.84
N SER A 3 -4.84 -30.08 28.71
CA SER A 3 -3.99 -29.56 27.64
C SER A 3 -3.08 -28.49 28.23
N PRO A 4 -1.76 -28.48 27.92
CA PRO A 4 -0.90 -27.38 28.35
C PRO A 4 -1.43 -26.09 27.73
N GLN A 5 -1.78 -25.12 28.58
CA GLN A 5 -2.00 -23.76 28.11
C GLN A 5 -0.74 -23.31 27.37
N PRO A 6 -0.85 -22.67 26.20
CA PRO A 6 0.31 -22.04 25.58
C PRO A 6 0.87 -21.03 26.59
N LEU A 7 2.14 -21.21 26.97
CA LEU A 7 2.88 -20.27 27.81
C LEU A 7 2.77 -18.88 27.18
N LEU A 8 2.08 -17.96 27.85
CA LEU A 8 1.97 -16.57 27.40
C LEU A 8 3.37 -15.97 27.32
N ALA A 9 3.66 -15.23 26.25
CA ALA A 9 4.90 -14.47 26.17
C ALA A 9 4.87 -13.36 27.22
N GLU A 10 5.85 -13.34 28.12
CA GLU A 10 5.88 -12.45 29.28
C GLU A 10 6.75 -11.22 28.99
N CYS A 11 6.21 -10.00 29.16
CA CYS A 11 6.97 -8.77 28.92
C CYS A 11 8.09 -8.50 29.96
N ALA A 12 8.16 -9.29 31.04
CA ALA A 12 8.98 -9.00 32.20
C ALA A 12 10.38 -9.60 32.06
N ASP A 13 11.34 -8.79 31.60
CA ASP A 13 12.76 -9.07 31.77
C ASP A 13 13.28 -8.26 32.98
N PRO A 14 13.65 -8.90 34.10
CA PRO A 14 14.14 -8.20 35.28
C PRO A 14 15.51 -7.53 35.06
N ALA A 15 16.28 -7.95 34.05
CA ALA A 15 17.60 -7.42 33.74
C ALA A 15 17.59 -6.27 32.72
N ALA A 16 16.43 -6.00 32.09
CA ALA A 16 16.29 -5.00 31.05
C ALA A 16 15.25 -3.92 31.38
N LEU A 17 15.37 -2.80 30.66
CA LEU A 17 14.24 -1.88 30.50
C LEU A 17 13.38 -2.45 29.35
N THR A 18 12.12 -2.79 29.60
CA THR A 18 11.22 -3.27 28.53
C THR A 18 10.37 -2.12 28.02
N VAL A 19 10.39 -1.84 26.72
CA VAL A 19 9.47 -0.91 26.09
C VAL A 19 8.18 -1.63 25.72
N LEU A 20 7.05 -1.15 26.25
CA LEU A 20 5.73 -1.67 25.93
C LEU A 20 5.14 -0.83 24.79
N TYR A 21 4.89 -1.45 23.63
CA TYR A 21 4.47 -0.71 22.44
C TYR A 21 3.32 -1.38 21.69
N ASP A 22 2.59 -0.57 20.92
CA ASP A 22 1.50 -1.01 20.06
C ASP A 22 2.05 -1.32 18.66
N GLY A 23 2.32 -2.60 18.37
CA GLY A 23 2.80 -3.04 17.05
C GLY A 23 1.75 -2.97 15.94
N ALA A 24 0.46 -3.02 16.31
CA ALA A 24 -0.66 -2.84 15.39
C ALA A 24 -0.89 -1.38 14.95
N CYS A 25 -0.25 -0.41 15.62
CA CYS A 25 -0.31 1.00 15.24
C CYS A 25 0.91 1.42 14.39
N PRO A 26 0.74 1.83 13.12
CA PRO A 26 1.87 2.16 12.24
C PRO A 26 2.67 3.37 12.70
N LEU A 27 2.05 4.32 13.42
CA LEU A 27 2.75 5.46 14.01
C LEU A 27 3.69 4.99 15.13
N CYS A 28 3.18 4.17 16.06
CA CYS A 28 3.94 3.66 17.19
C CYS A 28 5.05 2.70 16.73
N ARG A 29 4.75 1.81 15.78
CA ARG A 29 5.75 0.90 15.19
C ARG A 29 6.89 1.65 14.51
N ARG A 30 6.61 2.75 13.79
CA ARG A 30 7.65 3.60 13.18
C ARG A 30 8.52 4.28 14.22
N GLU A 31 7.91 4.86 15.26
CA GLU A 31 8.63 5.49 16.36
C GLU A 31 9.55 4.49 17.07
N VAL A 32 9.02 3.31 17.43
CA VAL A 32 9.78 2.24 18.07
C VAL A 32 10.90 1.72 17.18
N GLY A 33 10.66 1.60 15.86
CA GLY A 33 11.68 1.19 14.90
C GLY A 33 12.90 2.12 14.87
N VAL A 34 12.72 3.43 15.10
CA VAL A 34 13.85 4.37 15.24
C VAL A 34 14.71 3.98 16.44
N TYR A 35 14.09 3.66 17.56
CA TYR A 35 14.81 3.29 18.78
C TYR A 35 15.44 1.90 18.70
N GLN A 36 14.76 0.92 18.07
CA GLN A 36 15.29 -0.43 17.83
C GLN A 36 16.54 -0.43 16.95
N GLY A 37 16.67 0.54 16.03
CA GLY A 37 17.86 0.71 15.20
C GLY A 37 19.08 1.28 15.93
N LEU A 38 18.98 1.65 17.20
CA LEU A 38 20.07 2.24 17.98
C LEU A 38 20.72 1.18 18.88
N ALA A 39 22.05 1.18 18.95
CA ALA A 39 22.78 0.36 19.91
C ALA A 39 22.58 0.90 21.34
N ALA A 40 21.65 0.29 22.07
CA ALA A 40 21.35 0.65 23.46
C ALA A 40 22.60 0.48 24.35
N ARG A 41 22.73 1.34 25.35
CA ARG A 41 23.89 1.33 26.27
C ARG A 41 23.69 0.41 27.48
N GLN A 42 22.50 -0.14 27.61
CA GLN A 42 22.06 -1.07 28.64
C GLN A 42 21.08 -2.06 28.00
N PRO A 43 20.81 -3.22 28.65
CA PRO A 43 19.81 -4.16 28.15
C PRO A 43 18.45 -3.48 27.96
N LEU A 44 17.90 -3.62 26.75
CA LEU A 44 16.63 -3.05 26.33
C LEU A 44 15.82 -4.15 25.65
N ALA A 45 14.65 -4.44 26.21
CA ALA A 45 13.70 -5.41 25.67
C ALA A 45 12.51 -4.70 25.03
N TRP A 46 11.79 -5.39 24.15
CA TRP A 46 10.65 -4.85 23.42
C TRP A 46 9.47 -5.80 23.56
N CYS A 47 8.33 -5.31 24.04
CA CYS A 47 7.11 -6.10 24.17
C CYS A 47 5.96 -5.47 23.40
N ASP A 48 5.43 -6.20 22.42
CA ASP A 48 4.25 -5.78 21.68
C ASP A 48 2.99 -6.08 22.49
N VAL A 49 2.34 -5.03 22.99
CA VAL A 49 1.13 -5.16 23.80
C VAL A 49 -0.15 -5.15 22.97
N SER A 50 -0.04 -5.13 21.63
CA SER A 50 -1.21 -5.27 20.75
C SER A 50 -1.65 -6.72 20.59
N ASP A 51 -0.77 -7.69 20.83
CA ASP A 51 -1.10 -9.12 20.79
C ASP A 51 -1.90 -9.55 22.04
N PRO A 52 -3.13 -10.06 21.88
CA PRO A 52 -3.94 -10.57 22.99
C PRO A 52 -3.27 -11.67 23.82
N ALA A 53 -2.36 -12.45 23.22
CA ALA A 53 -1.64 -13.55 23.88
C ALA A 53 -0.44 -13.09 24.73
N THR A 54 -0.10 -11.81 24.71
CA THR A 54 1.01 -11.27 25.53
C THR A 54 0.55 -11.02 26.96
N ALA A 55 1.27 -11.58 27.94
CA ALA A 55 1.00 -11.32 29.36
C ALA A 55 1.50 -9.91 29.74
N LEU A 56 0.59 -9.10 30.30
CA LEU A 56 0.85 -7.70 30.64
C LEU A 56 1.24 -7.54 32.12
N PRO A 57 2.05 -6.54 32.46
CA PRO A 57 2.34 -6.24 33.86
C PRO A 57 1.06 -5.89 34.62
N ALA A 58 0.99 -6.31 35.88
CA ALA A 58 -0.14 -6.03 36.75
C ALA A 58 -0.35 -4.51 36.92
N GLY A 59 -1.62 -4.10 37.11
CA GLY A 59 -1.97 -2.73 37.48
C GLY A 59 -2.67 -1.89 36.41
N ALA A 60 -2.85 -2.38 35.18
CA ALA A 60 -3.66 -1.71 34.18
C ALA A 60 -4.26 -2.69 33.15
N THR A 61 -5.31 -2.25 32.44
CA THR A 61 -5.86 -3.01 31.31
C THR A 61 -5.02 -2.82 30.05
N ARG A 62 -5.18 -3.71 29.06
CA ARG A 62 -4.50 -3.59 27.76
C ARG A 62 -4.81 -2.26 27.08
N GLU A 63 -6.06 -1.81 27.14
CA GLU A 63 -6.49 -0.52 26.59
C GLU A 63 -5.71 0.64 27.21
N ALA A 64 -5.44 0.59 28.52
CA ALA A 64 -4.63 1.59 29.19
C ALA A 64 -3.17 1.58 28.69
N TYR A 65 -2.58 0.40 28.48
CA TYR A 65 -1.24 0.26 27.92
C TYR A 65 -1.15 0.72 26.46
N LEU A 66 -2.20 0.54 25.65
CA LEU A 66 -2.27 1.03 24.26
C LEU A 66 -2.53 2.54 24.18
N ALA A 67 -3.26 3.10 25.14
CA ALA A 67 -3.62 4.51 25.19
C ALA A 67 -2.42 5.43 25.42
N ARG A 68 -1.36 4.95 26.07
CA ARG A 68 -0.18 5.76 26.43
C ARG A 68 1.13 4.98 26.25
N PHE A 69 2.24 5.70 26.10
CA PHE A 69 3.57 5.11 26.08
C PHE A 69 3.99 4.64 27.46
N HIS A 70 4.54 3.42 27.55
CA HIS A 70 4.97 2.80 28.81
C HIS A 70 6.32 2.09 28.66
N VAL A 71 7.06 2.03 29.75
CA VAL A 71 8.23 1.14 29.90
C VAL A 71 8.15 0.44 31.25
N LEU A 72 8.59 -0.82 31.28
CA LEU A 72 8.73 -1.62 32.48
C LEU A 72 10.21 -1.61 32.89
N ARG A 73 10.48 -1.23 34.14
CA ARG A 73 11.83 -1.20 34.72
C ARG A 73 11.95 -2.28 35.78
N GLY A 74 13.01 -3.10 35.67
CA GLY A 74 13.30 -4.15 36.66
C GLY A 74 12.18 -5.18 36.80
N GLY A 75 11.47 -5.46 35.70
CA GLY A 75 10.36 -6.42 35.65
C GLY A 75 9.08 -6.05 36.42
N THR A 76 9.05 -4.93 37.17
CA THR A 76 7.95 -4.64 38.11
C THR A 76 7.47 -3.19 38.09
N GLU A 77 8.35 -2.21 37.90
CA GLU A 77 7.97 -0.79 37.92
C GLU A 77 7.50 -0.34 36.54
N VAL A 78 6.21 -0.05 36.38
CA VAL A 78 5.65 0.52 35.15
C VAL A 78 5.75 2.04 35.19
N LEU A 79 6.51 2.61 34.26
CA LEU A 79 6.56 4.05 34.01
C LEU A 79 5.64 4.40 32.83
N SER A 80 4.95 5.55 32.90
CA SER A 80 4.01 6.02 31.87
C SER A 80 4.35 7.44 31.38
N GLY A 81 4.00 7.73 30.13
CA GLY A 81 4.05 9.08 29.55
C GLY A 81 5.46 9.67 29.52
N ALA A 82 5.61 10.93 29.93
CA ALA A 82 6.90 11.61 29.86
C ALA A 82 8.00 10.89 30.65
N ARG A 83 7.67 10.30 31.81
CA ARG A 83 8.64 9.53 32.61
C ARG A 83 9.14 8.28 31.88
N ALA A 84 8.27 7.63 31.11
CA ALA A 84 8.64 6.47 30.30
C ALA A 84 9.60 6.87 29.17
N PHE A 85 9.33 7.98 28.48
CA PHE A 85 10.23 8.52 27.45
C PHE A 85 11.60 8.89 28.02
N VAL A 86 11.65 9.57 29.17
CA VAL A 86 12.91 9.93 29.82
C VAL A 86 13.72 8.70 30.20
N ALA A 87 13.07 7.66 30.72
CA ALA A 87 13.72 6.39 31.02
C ALA A 87 14.30 5.74 29.75
N LEU A 88 13.54 5.68 28.66
CA LEU A 88 14.04 5.17 27.38
C LEU A 88 15.21 6.00 26.82
N TRP A 89 15.08 7.32 26.75
CA TRP A 89 16.13 8.21 26.23
C TRP A 89 17.42 8.15 27.05
N SER A 90 17.33 7.86 28.35
CA SER A 90 18.51 7.66 29.19
C SER A 90 19.32 6.40 28.82
N ALA A 91 18.64 5.38 28.27
CA ALA A 91 19.24 4.12 27.83
C ALA A 91 19.87 4.20 26.43
N LEU A 92 19.51 5.22 25.63
CA LEU A 92 19.88 5.34 24.21
C LEU A 92 21.08 6.28 23.97
N PRO A 93 21.95 6.00 22.99
CA PRO A 93 23.07 6.86 22.61
C PRO A 93 22.57 8.17 21.97
N GLY A 94 23.18 9.32 22.30
CA GLY A 94 22.80 10.64 21.75
C GLY A 94 21.57 11.28 22.43
N TRP A 95 20.57 10.50 22.82
CA TRP A 95 19.32 10.98 23.42
C TRP A 95 19.44 11.34 24.91
N ARG A 96 20.53 10.95 25.58
CA ARG A 96 20.75 11.23 27.02
C ARG A 96 20.71 12.72 27.38
N TRP A 97 21.05 13.61 26.45
CA TRP A 97 21.01 15.05 26.71
C TRP A 97 19.56 15.54 26.87
N LEU A 98 18.62 14.93 26.16
CA LEU A 98 17.19 15.16 26.35
C LEU A 98 16.73 14.62 27.71
N ALA A 99 17.17 13.41 28.09
CA ALA A 99 16.87 12.84 29.41
C ALA A 99 17.44 13.71 30.55
N ARG A 100 18.66 14.24 30.40
CA ARG A 100 19.26 15.18 31.36
C ARG A 100 18.51 16.51 31.44
N GLY A 101 18.11 17.07 30.29
CA GLY A 101 17.27 18.27 30.25
C GLY A 101 15.92 18.04 30.95
N ALA A 102 15.32 16.85 30.77
CA ALA A 102 14.07 16.50 31.43
C ALA A 102 14.17 16.34 32.95
N ALA A 103 15.38 16.10 33.48
CA ALA A 103 15.66 16.01 34.91
C ALA A 103 15.69 17.39 35.61
N LEU A 104 15.66 18.50 34.86
CA LEU A 104 15.53 19.84 35.44
C LEU A 104 14.16 20.03 36.11
N PRO A 105 14.09 20.72 37.26
CA PRO A 105 12.82 20.97 37.96
C PRO A 105 11.79 21.63 37.04
N GLY A 106 10.57 21.09 37.00
CA GLY A 106 9.48 21.62 36.18
C GLY A 106 9.46 21.17 34.71
N VAL A 107 10.53 20.57 34.18
CA VAL A 107 10.55 20.13 32.77
C VAL A 107 9.73 18.86 32.57
N THR A 108 9.89 17.84 33.40
CA THR A 108 9.08 16.60 33.30
C THR A 108 7.57 16.85 33.35
N PRO A 109 7.00 17.67 34.26
CA PRO A 109 5.56 17.96 34.23
C PRO A 109 5.14 18.77 32.99
N LEU A 110 5.99 19.66 32.47
CA LEU A 110 5.74 20.36 31.20
C LEU A 110 5.69 19.38 30.02
N LEU A 111 6.63 18.41 29.97
CA LEU A 111 6.64 17.35 28.97
C LEU A 111 5.39 16.47 29.08
N GLU A 112 4.93 16.16 30.29
CA GLU A 112 3.70 15.40 30.52
C GLU A 112 2.46 16.19 30.04
N LEU A 113 2.42 17.51 30.26
CA LEU A 113 1.36 18.37 29.72
C LEU A 113 1.37 18.37 28.17
N ALA A 114 2.53 18.56 27.56
CA ALA A 114 2.70 18.51 26.11
C ALA A 114 2.29 17.14 25.54
N TYR A 115 2.71 16.06 26.19
CA TYR A 115 2.37 14.69 25.83
C TYR A 115 0.85 14.43 25.88
N ARG A 116 0.15 14.91 26.91
CA ARG A 116 -1.33 14.85 26.98
C ARG A 116 -1.98 15.66 25.86
N GLY A 117 -1.39 16.78 25.46
CA GLY A 117 -1.79 17.53 24.27
C GLY A 117 -1.67 16.70 22.99
N PHE A 118 -0.51 16.06 22.78
CA PHE A 118 -0.26 15.16 21.66
C PHE A 118 -1.27 14.01 21.58
N LEU A 119 -1.66 13.42 22.72
CA LEU A 119 -2.65 12.33 22.75
C LEU A 119 -4.01 12.73 22.16
N ARG A 120 -4.39 14.02 22.17
CA ARG A 120 -5.61 14.49 21.49
C ARG A 120 -5.49 14.51 19.97
N VAL A 121 -4.28 14.75 19.46
CA VAL A 121 -3.97 14.81 18.02
C VAL A 121 -3.60 13.42 17.47
N ARG A 122 -3.13 12.51 18.35
CA ARG A 122 -2.71 11.14 18.01
C ARG A 122 -3.72 10.39 17.12
N PRO A 123 -5.04 10.39 17.34
CA PRO A 123 -5.97 9.68 16.46
C PRO A 123 -5.97 10.18 15.01
N ALA A 124 -5.81 11.49 14.80
CA ALA A 124 -5.70 12.06 13.45
C ALA A 124 -4.38 11.64 12.77
N LEU A 125 -3.28 11.69 13.52
CA LEU A 125 -1.97 11.22 13.02
C LEU A 125 -1.96 9.71 12.76
N GLN A 126 -2.65 8.92 13.56
CA GLN A 126 -2.81 7.48 13.35
C GLN A 126 -3.61 7.19 12.08
N ARG A 127 -4.71 7.91 11.83
CA ARG A 127 -5.46 7.81 10.57
C ARG A 127 -4.59 8.14 9.37
N LEU A 128 -3.82 9.23 9.45
CA LEU A 128 -2.87 9.58 8.42
C LEU A 128 -1.82 8.47 8.24
N ALA A 129 -1.16 8.03 9.32
CA ALA A 129 -0.12 7.00 9.25
C ALA A 129 -0.62 5.66 8.67
N ARG A 130 -1.87 5.26 8.98
CA ARG A 130 -2.54 4.09 8.37
C ARG A 130 -2.77 4.27 6.87
N ALA A 131 -3.13 5.47 6.42
CA ALA A 131 -3.22 5.78 4.99
C ALA A 131 -1.88 5.70 4.23
N PHE A 132 -0.74 5.66 4.94
CA PHE A 132 0.61 5.45 4.36
C PHE A 132 1.14 4.03 4.58
N GLU A 133 0.43 3.21 5.34
CA GLU A 133 0.77 1.80 5.53
C GLU A 133 0.41 1.06 4.24
N PRO A 134 1.34 0.29 3.64
CA PRO A 134 0.92 -0.63 2.60
C PRO A 134 -0.10 -1.56 3.28
N PRO A 135 -1.32 -1.73 2.74
CA PRO A 135 -2.22 -2.69 3.32
C PRO A 135 -1.48 -4.02 3.33
N ALA A 136 -1.63 -4.79 4.41
CA ALA A 136 -1.08 -6.15 4.51
C ALA A 136 -1.46 -7.02 3.29
N ALA A 137 -2.48 -6.59 2.53
CA ALA A 137 -2.86 -7.12 1.23
C ALA A 137 -1.74 -7.14 0.17
N VAL A 138 -0.82 -6.16 0.11
CA VAL A 138 0.17 -6.06 -0.98
C VAL A 138 1.60 -6.37 -0.50
N PRO A 139 2.26 -7.42 -1.03
CA PRO A 139 3.66 -7.73 -0.74
C PRO A 139 4.60 -6.57 -1.11
N ALA A 140 5.66 -6.39 -0.32
CA ALA A 140 6.59 -5.28 -0.55
C ALA A 140 7.27 -5.31 -1.93
N ASP A 141 7.54 -6.51 -2.45
CA ASP A 141 8.13 -6.75 -3.77
C ASP A 141 7.16 -6.49 -4.93
N LEU A 142 5.85 -6.46 -4.68
CA LEU A 142 4.80 -6.24 -5.68
C LEU A 142 4.29 -4.79 -5.75
N ILE A 143 4.70 -3.91 -4.83
CA ILE A 143 4.26 -2.50 -4.83
C ILE A 143 4.59 -1.80 -6.16
N ALA A 144 5.74 -2.11 -6.76
CA ALA A 144 6.12 -1.53 -8.04
C ALA A 144 5.20 -1.98 -9.18
N GLU A 145 4.74 -3.23 -9.15
CA GLU A 145 3.79 -3.79 -10.12
C GLU A 145 2.40 -3.17 -9.93
N MET A 146 1.90 -3.12 -8.69
CA MET A 146 0.62 -2.44 -8.40
C MET A 146 0.64 -0.96 -8.82
N ARG A 147 1.80 -0.30 -8.75
CA ARG A 147 1.96 1.07 -9.25
C ARG A 147 1.86 1.15 -10.77
N SER A 148 2.41 0.17 -11.49
CA SER A 148 2.21 0.09 -12.94
C SER A 148 0.77 -0.23 -13.31
N ASP A 149 0.05 -1.05 -12.53
CA ASP A 149 -1.38 -1.29 -12.79
C ASP A 149 -2.17 -0.01 -12.59
N HIS A 150 -1.93 0.74 -11.49
CA HIS A 150 -2.59 2.03 -11.27
C HIS A 150 -2.33 3.01 -12.43
N ALA A 151 -1.12 3.02 -13.01
CA ALA A 151 -0.80 3.81 -14.19
C ALA A 151 -1.51 3.28 -15.45
N GLY A 152 -1.54 1.96 -15.62
CA GLY A 152 -2.18 1.22 -16.71
C GLY A 152 -3.68 1.50 -16.76
N GLU A 153 -4.39 1.27 -15.66
CA GLU A 153 -5.84 1.53 -15.56
C GLU A 153 -6.18 3.01 -15.77
N THR A 154 -5.33 3.91 -15.27
CA THR A 154 -5.47 5.34 -15.57
C THR A 154 -5.35 5.61 -17.07
N GLY A 155 -4.42 4.94 -17.76
CA GLY A 155 -4.27 5.02 -19.20
C GLY A 155 -5.47 4.41 -19.94
N ALA A 156 -5.93 3.23 -19.53
CA ALA A 156 -7.03 2.47 -20.13
C ALA A 156 -8.34 3.27 -20.10
N VAL A 157 -8.72 3.84 -18.95
CA VAL A 157 -9.87 4.76 -18.84
C VAL A 157 -9.77 5.89 -19.87
N TRP A 158 -8.58 6.45 -20.08
CA TRP A 158 -8.36 7.55 -21.00
C TRP A 158 -8.28 7.14 -22.47
N ILE A 159 -7.91 5.89 -22.79
CA ILE A 159 -8.07 5.31 -24.14
C ILE A 159 -9.53 5.44 -24.55
N TYR A 160 -10.46 5.00 -23.71
CA TYR A 160 -11.88 5.07 -24.02
C TYR A 160 -12.41 6.51 -24.09
N HIS A 161 -11.89 7.44 -23.29
CA HIS A 161 -12.19 8.86 -23.48
C HIS A 161 -11.73 9.39 -24.85
N GLY A 162 -10.55 8.98 -25.31
CA GLY A 162 -10.04 9.28 -26.65
C GLY A 162 -10.94 8.72 -27.75
N VAL A 163 -11.33 7.45 -27.65
CA VAL A 163 -12.26 6.82 -28.59
C VAL A 163 -13.60 7.56 -28.64
N LEU A 164 -14.17 7.89 -27.48
CA LEU A 164 -15.45 8.58 -27.37
C LEU A 164 -15.42 10.03 -27.90
N ALA A 165 -14.26 10.67 -27.90
CA ALA A 165 -14.09 12.02 -28.41
C ALA A 165 -14.15 12.08 -29.94
N PHE A 166 -13.64 11.05 -30.63
CA PHE A 166 -13.47 11.08 -32.09
C PHE A 166 -14.33 10.08 -32.87
N SER A 167 -14.74 8.97 -32.26
CA SER A 167 -15.61 8.00 -32.93
C SER A 167 -17.06 8.48 -32.97
N ARG A 168 -17.67 8.43 -34.15
CA ARG A 168 -19.10 8.68 -34.39
C ARG A 168 -19.92 7.38 -34.50
N ASP A 169 -19.26 6.25 -34.63
CA ASP A 169 -19.91 4.95 -34.77
C ASP A 169 -20.62 4.55 -33.47
N ALA A 170 -21.91 4.21 -33.56
CA ALA A 170 -22.73 3.91 -32.38
C ALA A 170 -22.23 2.67 -31.63
N GLY A 171 -21.82 1.62 -32.36
CA GLY A 171 -21.32 0.37 -31.77
C GLY A 171 -19.99 0.56 -31.06
N VAL A 172 -19.05 1.30 -31.65
CA VAL A 172 -17.77 1.65 -31.02
C VAL A 172 -17.97 2.52 -29.78
N ARG A 173 -18.91 3.48 -29.82
CA ARG A 173 -19.19 4.35 -28.68
C ARG A 173 -19.83 3.60 -27.52
N ASP A 174 -20.75 2.68 -27.82
CA ASP A 174 -21.38 1.82 -26.82
C ASP A 174 -20.35 0.87 -26.18
N PHE A 175 -19.56 0.19 -27.01
CA PHE A 175 -18.39 -0.60 -26.61
C PHE A 175 -17.47 0.18 -25.67
N ALA A 176 -17.06 1.39 -26.08
CA ALA A 176 -16.12 2.22 -25.32
C ALA A 176 -16.70 2.71 -23.98
N ARG A 177 -18.02 2.90 -23.84
CA ARG A 177 -18.62 3.27 -22.56
C ARG A 177 -18.57 2.12 -21.56
N ARG A 178 -18.94 0.91 -21.99
CA ARG A 178 -18.92 -0.28 -21.13
C ARG A 178 -17.52 -0.56 -20.62
N HIS A 179 -16.56 -0.65 -21.53
CA HIS A 179 -15.18 -0.98 -21.15
C HIS A 179 -14.59 0.10 -20.24
N ARG A 180 -14.78 1.39 -20.55
CA ARG A 180 -14.35 2.49 -19.65
C ARG A 180 -14.92 2.35 -18.24
N ASP A 181 -16.17 1.93 -18.11
CA ASP A 181 -16.81 1.78 -16.81
C ASP A 181 -16.20 0.58 -16.03
N THR A 182 -15.81 -0.50 -16.73
CA THR A 182 -15.00 -1.60 -16.20
C THR A 182 -13.61 -1.13 -15.76
N GLU A 183 -12.85 -0.43 -16.63
CA GLU A 183 -11.50 0.08 -16.28
C GLU A 183 -11.53 1.04 -15.09
N ARG A 184 -12.60 1.81 -14.95
CA ARG A 184 -12.78 2.68 -13.79
C ARG A 184 -12.96 1.86 -12.51
N SER A 185 -13.73 0.77 -12.57
CA SER A 185 -13.87 -0.18 -11.47
C SER A 185 -12.52 -0.81 -11.11
N HIS A 186 -11.73 -1.24 -12.09
CA HIS A 186 -10.37 -1.74 -11.88
C HIS A 186 -9.48 -0.71 -11.19
N LEU A 187 -9.45 0.53 -11.68
CA LEU A 187 -8.69 1.62 -11.07
C LEU A 187 -9.08 1.87 -9.61
N GLU A 188 -10.38 1.82 -9.28
CA GLU A 188 -10.90 1.96 -7.93
C GLU A 188 -10.43 0.81 -7.02
N ARG A 189 -10.54 -0.44 -7.47
CA ARG A 189 -10.07 -1.63 -6.75
C ARG A 189 -8.56 -1.57 -6.46
N ILE A 190 -7.77 -1.12 -7.43
CA ILE A 190 -6.32 -0.92 -7.25
C ILE A 190 -6.05 0.22 -6.29
N ALA A 191 -6.80 1.31 -6.37
CA ALA A 191 -6.66 2.45 -5.47
C ALA A 191 -6.95 2.07 -4.01
N ASP A 192 -7.85 1.12 -3.77
CA ASP A 192 -8.17 0.62 -2.42
C ASP A 192 -7.02 -0.19 -1.80
N VAL A 193 -6.28 -0.97 -2.61
CA VAL A 193 -5.13 -1.76 -2.14
C VAL A 193 -3.80 -1.00 -2.25
N LEU A 194 -3.73 0.08 -3.01
CA LEU A 194 -2.51 0.87 -3.18
C LEU A 194 -2.71 2.30 -2.67
N PRO A 195 -2.22 2.65 -1.46
CA PRO A 195 -2.41 3.98 -0.90
C PRO A 195 -1.73 5.07 -1.74
N TRP A 196 -2.28 6.29 -1.69
CA TRP A 196 -1.85 7.43 -2.51
C TRP A 196 -0.35 7.74 -2.58
N PRO A 197 0.49 7.52 -1.53
CA PRO A 197 1.92 7.78 -1.61
C PRO A 197 2.68 6.76 -2.48
N ARG A 198 2.06 5.61 -2.75
CA ARG A 198 2.62 4.49 -3.51
C ARG A 198 2.07 4.38 -4.93
N ARG A 199 1.00 5.13 -5.26
CA ARG A 199 0.43 5.24 -6.61
C ARG A 199 1.38 5.96 -7.56
N SER A 200 1.16 5.82 -8.87
CA SER A 200 2.00 6.47 -9.87
C SER A 200 1.87 7.99 -9.81
N ARG A 201 2.99 8.70 -9.93
CA ARG A 201 3.04 10.16 -9.88
C ARG A 201 2.79 10.83 -11.22
N LEU A 202 2.98 10.11 -12.32
CA LEU A 202 2.91 10.63 -13.69
C LEU A 202 1.50 10.55 -14.30
N LEU A 203 0.46 10.85 -13.50
CA LEU A 203 -0.94 10.70 -13.93
C LEU A 203 -1.28 11.54 -15.16
N VAL A 204 -0.79 12.79 -15.25
CA VAL A 204 -1.07 13.65 -16.41
C VAL A 204 -0.49 13.06 -17.71
N PRO A 205 0.79 12.66 -17.75
CA PRO A 205 1.34 11.90 -18.88
C PRO A 205 0.55 10.65 -19.24
N TRP A 206 0.13 9.83 -18.26
CA TRP A 206 -0.63 8.60 -18.52
C TRP A 206 -2.00 8.87 -19.14
N ARG A 207 -2.69 9.90 -18.66
CA ARG A 207 -3.96 10.35 -19.23
C ARG A 207 -3.80 10.84 -20.67
N ALA A 208 -2.76 11.62 -20.93
CA ALA A 208 -2.48 12.12 -22.27
C ALA A 208 -2.12 10.98 -23.25
N ALA A 209 -1.24 10.06 -22.82
CA ALA A 209 -0.85 8.90 -23.62
C ALA A 209 -2.06 8.00 -23.93
N GLY A 210 -2.85 7.63 -22.91
CA GLY A 210 -4.07 6.85 -23.08
C GLY A 210 -5.04 7.53 -24.04
N PHE A 211 -5.32 8.81 -23.83
CA PHE A 211 -6.19 9.60 -24.72
C PHE A 211 -5.75 9.54 -26.18
N LEU A 212 -4.45 9.76 -26.46
CA LEU A 212 -3.93 9.72 -27.83
C LEU A 212 -4.04 8.31 -28.42
N THR A 213 -3.72 7.27 -27.65
CA THR A 213 -3.84 5.86 -28.07
C THR A 213 -5.27 5.49 -28.47
N GLY A 214 -6.29 6.06 -27.82
CA GLY A 214 -7.69 5.86 -28.23
C GLY A 214 -8.19 6.80 -29.33
N ALA A 215 -7.77 8.06 -29.31
CA ALA A 215 -8.21 9.09 -30.24
C ALA A 215 -7.70 8.85 -31.66
N LEU A 216 -6.42 8.52 -31.81
CA LEU A 216 -5.79 8.31 -33.12
C LEU A 216 -6.46 7.21 -33.95
N PRO A 217 -6.64 5.96 -33.45
CA PRO A 217 -7.30 4.91 -34.22
C PRO A 217 -8.78 5.22 -34.49
N ALA A 218 -9.46 5.96 -33.60
CA ALA A 218 -10.86 6.35 -33.81
C ALA A 218 -11.05 7.23 -35.07
N LEU A 219 -10.01 7.96 -35.51
CA LEU A 219 -10.03 8.71 -36.78
C LEU A 219 -10.02 7.80 -38.01
N PHE A 220 -9.57 6.55 -37.87
CA PHE A 220 -9.44 5.58 -38.97
C PHE A 220 -10.53 4.50 -38.94
N GLY A 221 -11.54 4.67 -38.08
CA GLY A 221 -12.75 3.85 -38.04
C GLY A 221 -12.72 2.66 -37.05
N PRO A 222 -13.85 1.93 -36.94
CA PRO A 222 -14.05 0.92 -35.90
C PRO A 222 -12.96 -0.15 -35.84
N ARG A 223 -12.54 -0.65 -37.01
CA ARG A 223 -11.52 -1.70 -37.12
C ARG A 223 -10.17 -1.30 -36.52
N ALA A 224 -9.75 -0.05 -36.68
CA ALA A 224 -8.51 0.45 -36.10
C ALA A 224 -8.61 0.55 -34.57
N VAL A 225 -9.79 0.93 -34.05
CA VAL A 225 -10.06 0.96 -32.60
C VAL A 225 -9.98 -0.44 -32.01
N TYR A 226 -10.73 -1.40 -32.56
CA TYR A 226 -10.74 -2.78 -32.06
C TYR A 226 -9.36 -3.44 -32.11
N ALA A 227 -8.59 -3.25 -33.20
CA ALA A 227 -7.23 -3.77 -33.28
C ALA A 227 -6.27 -3.13 -32.26
N THR A 228 -6.45 -1.83 -31.96
CA THR A 228 -5.64 -1.14 -30.94
C THR A 228 -5.93 -1.70 -29.56
N ILE A 229 -7.21 -1.86 -29.23
CA ILE A 229 -7.65 -2.34 -27.91
C ILE A 229 -7.23 -3.80 -27.72
N ALA A 230 -7.48 -4.68 -28.69
CA ALA A 230 -7.00 -6.07 -28.64
C ALA A 230 -5.47 -6.16 -28.40
N SER A 231 -4.70 -5.24 -28.99
CA SER A 231 -3.25 -5.17 -28.78
C SER A 231 -2.87 -4.70 -27.37
N VAL A 232 -3.62 -3.75 -26.80
CA VAL A 232 -3.43 -3.29 -25.42
C VAL A 232 -3.80 -4.43 -24.46
N GLU A 233 -4.97 -5.05 -24.61
CA GLU A 233 -5.44 -6.09 -23.70
C GLU A 233 -4.59 -7.36 -23.73
N THR A 234 -3.99 -7.67 -24.88
CA THR A 234 -3.00 -8.76 -24.95
C THR A 234 -1.80 -8.49 -24.03
N PHE A 235 -1.34 -7.25 -23.97
CA PHE A 235 -0.27 -6.85 -23.06
C PHE A 235 -0.73 -6.85 -21.60
N VAL A 236 -1.91 -6.28 -21.32
CA VAL A 236 -2.46 -6.17 -19.97
C VAL A 236 -2.69 -7.57 -19.37
N ASN A 237 -3.26 -8.51 -20.13
CA ASN A 237 -3.42 -9.89 -19.70
C ASN A 237 -2.08 -10.54 -19.28
N HIS A 238 -1.03 -10.39 -20.09
CA HIS A 238 0.28 -10.91 -19.72
C HIS A 238 0.85 -10.24 -18.46
N HIS A 239 0.59 -8.95 -18.28
CA HIS A 239 1.01 -8.21 -17.10
C HIS A 239 0.33 -8.72 -15.82
N TYR A 240 -0.98 -8.94 -15.85
CA TYR A 240 -1.72 -9.55 -14.74
C TYR A 240 -1.23 -10.97 -14.45
N GLN A 241 -1.02 -11.80 -15.47
CA GLN A 241 -0.54 -13.18 -15.28
C GLN A 241 0.79 -13.21 -14.52
N GLN A 242 1.75 -12.35 -14.88
CA GLN A 242 3.04 -12.25 -14.19
C GLN A 242 2.89 -11.96 -12.69
N GLN A 243 1.89 -11.17 -12.30
CA GLN A 243 1.64 -10.84 -10.90
C GLN A 243 0.93 -11.97 -10.16
N ILE A 244 -0.06 -12.58 -10.80
CA ILE A 244 -0.78 -13.76 -10.29
C ILE A 244 0.21 -14.89 -10.01
N ASP A 245 1.15 -15.14 -10.92
CA ASP A 245 2.19 -16.16 -10.77
C ASP A 245 3.13 -15.86 -9.58
N ARG A 246 3.47 -14.58 -9.34
CA ARG A 246 4.30 -14.18 -8.18
C ARG A 246 3.56 -14.31 -6.84
N LEU A 247 2.24 -14.25 -6.87
CA LEU A 247 1.37 -14.48 -5.71
C LEU A 247 1.04 -15.96 -5.51
N ALA A 248 1.39 -16.84 -6.46
CA ALA A 248 1.24 -18.28 -6.29
C ALA A 248 2.07 -18.75 -5.08
N GLY A 249 1.43 -19.49 -4.17
CA GLY A 249 2.06 -19.98 -2.94
C GLY A 249 2.13 -18.98 -1.78
N ARG A 250 1.51 -17.79 -1.90
CA ARG A 250 1.40 -16.80 -0.80
C ARG A 250 -0.03 -16.72 -0.25
N PRO A 251 -0.49 -17.66 0.61
CA PRO A 251 -1.88 -17.73 1.08
C PRO A 251 -2.34 -16.46 1.81
N GLU A 252 -1.43 -15.72 2.43
CA GLU A 252 -1.67 -14.45 3.12
C GLU A 252 -2.11 -13.32 2.17
N HIS A 253 -1.86 -13.47 0.86
CA HIS A 253 -2.21 -12.50 -0.18
C HIS A 253 -3.29 -13.01 -1.15
N VAL A 254 -4.10 -14.00 -0.73
CA VAL A 254 -5.16 -14.60 -1.57
C VAL A 254 -6.16 -13.58 -2.10
N ALA A 255 -6.60 -12.63 -1.27
CA ALA A 255 -7.57 -11.61 -1.68
C ALA A 255 -7.03 -10.69 -2.80
N LEU A 256 -5.73 -10.37 -2.76
CA LEU A 256 -5.08 -9.61 -3.83
C LEU A 256 -5.01 -10.44 -5.11
N ARG A 257 -4.60 -11.71 -5.00
CA ARG A 257 -4.51 -12.61 -6.15
C ARG A 257 -5.87 -12.79 -6.83
N ASP A 258 -6.92 -13.03 -6.07
CA ASP A 258 -8.27 -13.23 -6.60
C ASP A 258 -8.79 -11.94 -7.26
N MET A 259 -8.50 -10.76 -6.69
CA MET A 259 -8.78 -9.47 -7.32
C MET A 259 -8.10 -9.33 -8.70
N LEU A 260 -6.81 -9.67 -8.80
CA LEU A 260 -6.08 -9.62 -10.07
C LEU A 260 -6.58 -10.66 -11.08
N ILE A 261 -7.02 -11.84 -10.64
CA ILE A 261 -7.63 -12.87 -11.50
C ILE A 261 -8.94 -12.35 -12.09
N GLU A 262 -9.78 -11.71 -11.27
CA GLU A 262 -11.04 -11.13 -11.74
C GLU A 262 -10.79 -10.01 -12.75
N CYS A 263 -9.88 -9.06 -12.48
CA CYS A 263 -9.52 -8.04 -13.46
C CYS A 263 -8.97 -8.68 -14.75
N GLN A 264 -8.09 -9.67 -14.65
CA GLN A 264 -7.54 -10.37 -15.82
C GLN A 264 -8.63 -11.05 -16.66
N ALA A 265 -9.67 -11.60 -16.03
CA ALA A 265 -10.78 -12.23 -16.74
C ALA A 265 -11.54 -11.19 -17.58
N ASP A 266 -11.81 -10.02 -17.02
CA ASP A 266 -12.41 -8.89 -17.72
C ASP A 266 -11.52 -8.47 -18.92
N GLU A 267 -10.19 -8.40 -18.76
CA GLU A 267 -9.29 -8.07 -19.88
C GLU A 267 -9.22 -9.16 -20.97
N CYS A 268 -9.39 -10.42 -20.59
CA CYS A 268 -9.51 -11.50 -21.57
C CYS A 268 -10.79 -11.34 -22.40
N GLU A 269 -11.90 -11.01 -21.76
CA GLU A 269 -13.17 -10.74 -22.43
C GLU A 269 -13.07 -9.52 -23.36
N HIS A 270 -12.47 -8.42 -22.88
CA HIS A 270 -12.21 -7.21 -23.67
C HIS A 270 -11.37 -7.51 -24.92
N ARG A 271 -10.30 -8.31 -24.78
CA ARG A 271 -9.44 -8.74 -25.89
C ARG A 271 -10.20 -9.57 -26.90
N ASP A 272 -10.98 -10.53 -26.43
CA ASP A 272 -11.67 -11.51 -27.28
C ASP A 272 -12.82 -10.82 -28.05
N GLU A 273 -13.61 -9.96 -27.39
CA GLU A 273 -14.62 -9.12 -28.04
C GLU A 273 -13.98 -8.19 -29.09
N SER A 274 -12.86 -7.54 -28.75
CA SER A 274 -12.13 -6.67 -29.68
C SER A 274 -11.59 -7.45 -30.89
N THR A 275 -11.10 -8.66 -30.68
CA THR A 275 -10.56 -9.51 -31.75
C THR A 275 -11.67 -9.95 -32.69
N GLU A 276 -12.81 -10.39 -32.15
CA GLU A 276 -13.99 -10.78 -32.92
C GLU A 276 -14.51 -9.60 -33.77
N ARG A 277 -14.67 -8.42 -33.15
CA ARG A 277 -15.17 -7.21 -33.84
C ARG A 277 -14.18 -6.64 -34.84
N CYS A 278 -12.87 -6.85 -34.65
CA CYS A 278 -11.87 -6.51 -35.66
C CYS A 278 -12.08 -7.35 -36.92
N GLY A 279 -12.32 -8.66 -36.76
CA GLY A 279 -12.52 -9.60 -37.86
C GLY A 279 -11.19 -10.05 -38.47
N ALA A 280 -10.93 -9.70 -39.74
CA ALA A 280 -9.73 -10.14 -40.46
C ALA A 280 -8.41 -9.66 -39.80
N PRO A 281 -7.27 -10.32 -40.02
CA PRO A 281 -5.97 -9.87 -39.49
C PRO A 281 -5.62 -8.43 -39.93
N PRO A 282 -4.96 -7.62 -39.08
CA PRO A 282 -4.63 -6.25 -39.42
C PRO A 282 -3.71 -6.17 -40.64
N GLY A 283 -3.92 -5.17 -41.50
CA GLY A 283 -2.98 -4.86 -42.59
C GLY A 283 -1.65 -4.33 -42.05
N ARG A 284 -0.62 -4.25 -42.89
CA ARG A 284 0.76 -3.92 -42.46
C ARG A 284 0.88 -2.65 -41.62
N LEU A 285 0.17 -1.57 -41.99
CA LEU A 285 0.19 -0.30 -41.25
C LEU A 285 -0.44 -0.44 -39.86
N LEU A 286 -1.58 -1.12 -39.78
CA LEU A 286 -2.27 -1.35 -38.50
C LEU A 286 -1.49 -2.31 -37.61
N ALA A 287 -0.85 -3.33 -38.19
CA ALA A 287 0.03 -4.22 -37.46
C ALA A 287 1.25 -3.48 -36.88
N LEU A 288 1.85 -2.56 -37.63
CA LEU A 288 2.94 -1.71 -37.14
C LEU A 288 2.46 -0.80 -36.00
N TRP A 289 1.26 -0.22 -36.13
CA TRP A 289 0.64 0.57 -35.06
C TRP A 289 0.42 -0.27 -33.78
N CYS A 290 -0.17 -1.47 -33.89
CA CYS A 290 -0.35 -2.37 -32.75
C CYS A 290 1.00 -2.74 -32.10
N ALA A 291 2.03 -3.01 -32.89
CA ALA A 291 3.37 -3.29 -32.37
C ALA A 291 3.97 -2.08 -31.61
N LEU A 292 3.76 -0.86 -32.13
CA LEU A 292 4.16 0.38 -31.47
C LEU A 292 3.43 0.55 -30.13
N VAL A 293 2.11 0.36 -30.12
CA VAL A 293 1.28 0.46 -28.91
C VAL A 293 1.72 -0.56 -27.87
N GLY A 294 1.90 -1.82 -28.25
CA GLY A 294 2.39 -2.87 -27.34
C GLY A 294 3.77 -2.54 -26.73
N SER A 295 4.70 -2.06 -27.56
CA SER A 295 6.03 -1.63 -27.09
C SER A 295 5.96 -0.39 -26.18
N GLY A 296 5.04 0.52 -26.50
CA GLY A 296 4.74 1.71 -25.69
C GLY A 296 4.21 1.33 -24.31
N SER A 297 3.24 0.42 -24.23
CA SER A 297 2.68 -0.10 -22.98
C SER A 297 3.75 -0.76 -22.10
N ALA A 298 4.61 -1.60 -22.69
CA ALA A 298 5.72 -2.23 -21.98
C ALA A 298 6.70 -1.19 -21.38
N THR A 299 7.01 -0.15 -22.16
CA THR A 299 7.87 0.95 -21.70
C THR A 299 7.21 1.75 -20.59
N ALA A 300 5.91 2.05 -20.71
CA ALA A 300 5.14 2.78 -19.71
C ALA A 300 5.12 2.02 -18.36
N VAL A 301 4.91 0.70 -18.38
CA VAL A 301 5.00 -0.15 -17.19
C VAL A 301 6.36 -0.04 -16.52
N HIS A 302 7.45 -0.11 -17.30
CA HIS A 302 8.80 0.01 -16.75
C HIS A 302 9.07 1.36 -16.08
N ILE A 303 8.55 2.45 -16.64
CA ILE A 303 8.62 3.79 -16.05
C ILE A 303 7.77 3.87 -14.78
N ALA A 304 6.52 3.39 -14.83
CA ALA A 304 5.59 3.43 -13.70
C ALA A 304 6.08 2.59 -12.50
N ARG A 305 6.75 1.46 -12.74
CA ARG A 305 7.40 0.68 -11.66
C ARG A 305 8.43 1.49 -10.86
N ARG A 306 9.00 2.55 -11.45
CA ARG A 306 10.03 3.39 -10.80
C ARG A 306 9.50 4.69 -10.18
N ILE A 307 8.35 5.21 -10.65
CA ILE A 307 7.91 6.60 -10.37
C ILE A 307 6.48 6.68 -9.82
#